data_AF-A0A4Q1JQ32-F1
#
_entry.id   AF-A0A4Q1JQ32-F1
#
_cell.length_a   1.000
_cell.length_b   1.000
_cell.length_c   1.000
_cell.angle_alpha   90.00
_cell.angle_beta   90.00
_cell.angle_gamma   90.00
#
_symmetry.space_group_name_H-M   'P 1'
#
loop_
_entity.id
_entity.type
_entity.pdbx_description
1 polymer ?
#
loop_
_entity_poly.entity_id
_entity_poly.type
_entity_poly.pdbx_seq_one_letter_code
_entity_poly.pdbx_strand_id
1 'polypeptide(L)'
;MKKIIIASLFCLLSLNLLAQYSQKQRFEFIYHLIKSNDFDEALIELDFLNGKTQSDSLYYMKGWALYSLKQLSSSAESFQNVRKESIFYHKSQFFAAYNYAHTKNYTSAKQVLQQIELDNKLDQLRQFEYSGIALLERDFDGYENKRIKSDAILPALQTEVANLDKLHSTIVNRKPKKMWLAGLMSAIVPGSGKIYAGKTGEGIASMLMVTSTGLVTWENHRKLGLKNFKTILFGSIFTVFYVGNIYGSVFSVKISNEEFNHEMDQKILFNIHIPLRNIFN
;
A
#
# COMPACT_ATOMS: atom_id res chain seq x y z
N MET A 1 17.56 -69.82 2.87
CA MET A 1 18.65 -68.89 2.47
C MET A 1 18.26 -67.93 1.35
N LYS A 2 17.66 -68.37 0.22
CA LYS A 2 17.26 -67.47 -0.89
C LYS A 2 16.33 -66.31 -0.51
N LYS A 3 15.36 -66.51 0.40
CA LYS A 3 14.42 -65.44 0.84
C LYS A 3 15.09 -64.32 1.66
N ILE A 4 16.16 -64.62 2.41
CA ILE A 4 16.88 -63.65 3.24
C ILE A 4 17.77 -62.76 2.36
N ILE A 5 18.37 -63.33 1.31
CA ILE A 5 19.20 -62.59 0.34
C ILE A 5 18.34 -61.64 -0.51
N ILE A 6 17.12 -62.04 -0.89
CA ILE A 6 16.19 -61.17 -1.63
C ILE A 6 15.71 -60.00 -0.74
N ALA A 7 15.43 -60.26 0.54
CA ALA A 7 15.04 -59.22 1.48
C ALA A 7 16.19 -58.23 1.78
N SER A 8 17.44 -58.70 1.89
CA SER A 8 18.59 -57.80 2.07
C SER A 8 18.91 -56.98 0.82
N LEU A 9 18.73 -57.56 -0.38
CA LEU A 9 18.86 -56.84 -1.64
C LEU A 9 17.79 -55.76 -1.79
N PHE A 10 16.55 -56.02 -1.36
CA PHE A 10 15.46 -55.04 -1.39
C PHE A 10 15.68 -53.90 -0.39
N CYS A 11 16.25 -54.17 0.80
CA CYS A 11 16.68 -53.15 1.76
C CYS A 11 17.86 -52.31 1.25
N LEU A 12 18.80 -52.91 0.52
CA LEU A 12 19.94 -52.18 -0.10
C LEU A 12 19.50 -51.34 -1.30
N LEU A 13 18.47 -51.77 -2.04
CA LEU A 13 17.85 -51.00 -3.12
C LEU A 13 16.96 -49.86 -2.60
N SER A 14 16.26 -50.04 -1.48
CA SER A 14 15.44 -48.98 -0.87
C SER A 14 16.27 -47.86 -0.22
N LEU A 15 17.48 -48.16 0.25
CA LEU A 15 18.42 -47.16 0.77
C LEU A 15 19.02 -46.25 -0.32
N ASN A 16 19.00 -46.68 -1.59
CA ASN A 16 19.48 -45.87 -2.74
C ASN A 16 18.35 -45.08 -3.43
N LEU A 17 17.11 -45.17 -2.95
CA LEU A 17 15.95 -44.44 -3.49
C LEU A 17 15.63 -43.15 -2.73
N LEU A 18 16.57 -42.61 -1.96
CA LEU A 18 16.57 -41.17 -1.72
C LEU A 18 17.02 -40.52 -3.03
N ALA A 19 16.07 -40.28 -3.94
CA ALA A 19 16.25 -39.41 -5.08
C ALA A 19 16.59 -38.00 -4.58
N GLN A 20 17.84 -37.78 -4.20
CA GLN A 20 18.38 -36.46 -3.98
C GLN A 20 18.41 -35.80 -5.35
N TYR A 21 17.34 -35.08 -5.69
CA TYR A 21 17.35 -34.16 -6.82
C TYR A 21 18.61 -33.32 -6.73
N SER A 22 19.38 -33.31 -7.81
CA SER A 22 20.53 -32.44 -7.91
C SER A 22 20.08 -30.98 -7.70
N GLN A 23 20.97 -30.16 -7.17
CA GLN A 23 20.69 -28.73 -6.97
C GLN A 23 20.20 -28.05 -8.27
N LYS A 24 20.71 -28.49 -9.43
CA LYS A 24 20.27 -28.04 -10.74
C LYS A 24 18.80 -28.40 -11.03
N GLN A 25 18.39 -29.64 -10.81
CA GLN A 25 17.00 -30.08 -11.02
C GLN A 25 16.03 -29.35 -10.09
N ARG A 26 16.43 -29.11 -8.83
CA ARG A 26 15.61 -28.31 -7.91
C ARG A 26 15.48 -26.87 -8.39
N PHE A 27 16.55 -26.28 -8.90
CA PHE A 27 16.48 -24.93 -9.46
C PHE A 27 15.52 -24.84 -10.66
N GLU A 28 15.59 -25.80 -11.59
CA GLU A 28 14.65 -25.89 -12.71
C GLU A 28 13.21 -26.07 -12.25
N PHE A 29 12.99 -26.85 -11.19
CA PHE A 29 11.67 -27.03 -10.58
C PHE A 29 11.14 -25.75 -9.94
N ILE A 30 11.94 -25.03 -9.16
CA ILE A 30 11.55 -23.72 -8.59
C ILE A 30 11.21 -22.74 -9.73
N TYR A 31 12.00 -22.72 -10.79
CA TYR A 31 11.74 -21.85 -11.94
C TYR A 31 10.40 -22.19 -12.61
N HIS A 32 10.07 -23.48 -12.73
CA HIS A 32 8.76 -23.91 -13.22
C HIS A 32 7.63 -23.43 -12.30
N LEU A 33 7.75 -23.62 -10.98
CA LEU A 33 6.73 -23.17 -10.01
C LEU A 33 6.48 -21.66 -10.10
N ILE A 34 7.55 -20.84 -10.18
CA ILE A 34 7.43 -19.40 -10.36
C ILE A 34 6.72 -19.04 -11.66
N LYS A 35 7.01 -19.74 -12.76
CA LYS A 35 6.32 -19.54 -14.05
C LYS A 35 4.85 -19.93 -14.00
N SER A 36 4.51 -20.96 -13.23
CA SER A 36 3.14 -21.43 -13.03
C SER A 36 2.35 -20.57 -12.03
N ASN A 37 2.99 -19.59 -11.38
CA ASN A 37 2.46 -18.79 -10.27
C ASN A 37 2.20 -19.57 -8.97
N ASP A 38 2.84 -20.72 -8.80
CA ASP A 38 2.81 -21.54 -7.57
C ASP A 38 3.86 -21.00 -6.57
N PHE A 39 3.64 -19.78 -6.08
CA PHE A 39 4.65 -19.04 -5.32
C PHE A 39 4.89 -19.58 -3.91
N ASP A 40 3.86 -20.12 -3.26
CA ASP A 40 3.99 -20.71 -1.92
C ASP A 40 4.87 -21.96 -1.98
N GLU A 41 4.64 -22.84 -2.95
CA GLU A 41 5.46 -24.02 -3.21
C GLU A 41 6.88 -23.64 -3.61
N ALA A 42 7.04 -22.61 -4.44
CA ALA A 42 8.35 -22.10 -4.81
C ALA A 42 9.13 -21.63 -3.58
N LEU A 43 8.49 -20.96 -2.62
CA LEU A 43 9.13 -20.51 -1.39
C LEU A 43 9.59 -21.66 -0.50
N ILE A 44 8.80 -22.72 -0.38
CA ILE A 44 9.19 -23.92 0.39
C ILE A 44 10.49 -24.50 -0.17
N GLU A 45 10.58 -24.65 -1.49
CA GLU A 45 11.79 -25.17 -2.14
C GLU A 45 12.98 -24.20 -2.05
N LEU A 46 12.74 -22.88 -2.15
CA LEU A 46 13.77 -21.85 -1.97
C LEU A 46 14.33 -21.84 -0.54
N ASP A 47 13.47 -21.95 0.47
CA ASP A 47 13.88 -22.00 1.87
C ASP A 47 14.65 -23.29 2.19
N PHE A 48 14.30 -24.41 1.55
CA PHE A 48 15.08 -25.63 1.65
C PHE A 48 16.51 -25.46 1.12
N LEU A 49 16.71 -24.66 0.08
CA LEU A 49 18.04 -24.36 -0.49
C LEU A 49 18.79 -23.27 0.27
N ASN A 50 18.12 -22.51 1.14
CA ASN A 50 18.74 -21.46 1.92
C ASN A 50 19.85 -22.04 2.82
N GLY A 51 21.01 -21.37 2.86
CA GLY A 51 22.20 -21.83 3.58
C GLY A 51 22.96 -23.01 2.94
N LYS A 52 22.38 -23.70 1.95
CA LYS A 52 23.08 -24.76 1.19
C LYS A 52 23.79 -24.21 -0.05
N THR A 53 23.30 -23.09 -0.56
CA THR A 53 23.87 -22.39 -1.71
C THR A 53 23.52 -20.91 -1.61
N GLN A 54 24.48 -20.05 -1.89
CA GLN A 54 24.25 -18.61 -2.04
C GLN A 54 24.37 -18.27 -3.52
N SER A 55 23.24 -18.00 -4.14
CA SER A 55 23.17 -17.61 -5.55
C SER A 55 22.22 -16.44 -5.70
N ASP A 56 22.66 -15.43 -6.44
CA ASP A 56 21.87 -14.24 -6.75
C ASP A 56 20.53 -14.61 -7.40
N SER A 57 20.50 -15.69 -8.20
CA SER A 57 19.26 -16.20 -8.79
C SER A 57 18.25 -16.68 -7.74
N LEU A 58 18.71 -17.30 -6.64
CA LEU A 58 17.83 -17.75 -5.57
C LEU A 58 17.27 -16.56 -4.78
N TYR A 59 18.11 -15.58 -4.46
CA TYR A 59 17.65 -14.34 -3.81
C TYR A 59 16.65 -13.58 -4.66
N TYR A 60 16.91 -13.47 -5.96
CA TYR A 60 15.98 -12.86 -6.91
C TYR A 60 14.65 -13.62 -7.00
N MET A 61 14.69 -14.95 -7.16
CA MET A 61 13.49 -15.79 -7.25
C MET A 61 12.67 -15.76 -5.95
N LYS A 62 13.33 -15.75 -4.79
CA LYS A 62 12.70 -15.60 -3.48
C LYS A 62 12.06 -14.22 -3.33
N GLY A 63 12.80 -13.16 -3.67
CA GLY A 63 12.25 -11.80 -3.68
C GLY A 63 10.99 -11.70 -4.56
N TRP A 64 11.02 -12.32 -5.74
CA TRP A 64 9.88 -12.32 -6.66
C TRP A 64 8.67 -13.13 -6.15
N ALA A 65 8.90 -14.32 -5.58
CA ALA A 65 7.82 -15.10 -4.98
C ALA A 65 7.18 -14.37 -3.79
N LEU A 66 7.99 -13.79 -2.90
CA LEU A 66 7.52 -12.97 -1.77
C LEU A 66 6.75 -11.73 -2.25
N TYR A 67 7.23 -11.09 -3.33
CA TYR A 67 6.56 -9.95 -3.95
C TYR A 67 5.15 -10.33 -4.44
N SER A 68 5.03 -11.45 -5.17
CA SER A 68 3.75 -11.96 -5.67
C SER A 68 2.78 -12.33 -4.55
N LEU A 69 3.28 -12.79 -3.40
CA LEU A 69 2.50 -13.08 -2.20
C LEU A 69 2.23 -11.85 -1.31
N LYS A 70 2.62 -10.65 -1.76
CA LYS A 70 2.47 -9.37 -1.04
C LYS A 70 3.24 -9.31 0.29
N GLN A 71 4.25 -10.16 0.47
CA GLN A 71 5.16 -10.13 1.61
C GLN A 71 6.30 -9.14 1.34
N LEU A 72 5.95 -7.84 1.24
CA LEU A 72 6.79 -6.81 0.65
C LEU A 72 8.10 -6.55 1.42
N SER A 73 8.07 -6.54 2.76
CA SER A 73 9.29 -6.33 3.56
C SER A 73 10.32 -7.44 3.33
N SER A 74 9.90 -8.70 3.46
CA SER A 74 10.75 -9.87 3.23
C SER A 74 11.21 -9.96 1.78
N SER A 75 10.35 -9.54 0.83
CA SER A 75 10.69 -9.44 -0.58
C SER A 75 11.82 -8.43 -0.80
N ALA A 76 11.72 -7.23 -0.22
CA ALA A 76 12.75 -6.21 -0.30
C ALA A 76 14.08 -6.68 0.30
N GLU A 77 14.06 -7.33 1.46
CA GLU A 77 15.25 -7.93 2.09
C GLU A 77 15.88 -8.99 1.19
N SER A 78 15.08 -9.86 0.58
CA SER A 78 15.59 -10.88 -0.34
C SER A 78 16.22 -10.26 -1.59
N PHE A 79 15.58 -9.24 -2.18
CA PHE A 79 16.12 -8.52 -3.32
C PHE A 79 17.42 -7.78 -3.01
N GLN A 80 17.57 -7.20 -1.81
CA GLN A 80 18.79 -6.51 -1.41
C GLN A 80 20.02 -7.44 -1.34
N ASN A 81 19.81 -8.74 -1.13
CA ASN A 81 20.90 -9.73 -1.12
C ASN A 81 21.45 -10.09 -2.51
N VAL A 82 20.81 -9.62 -3.59
CA VAL A 82 21.31 -9.79 -4.95
C VAL A 82 22.53 -8.89 -5.16
N ARG A 83 23.69 -9.49 -5.49
CA ARG A 83 24.97 -8.79 -5.66
C ARG A 83 25.04 -7.98 -6.94
N LYS A 84 25.92 -6.98 -6.96
CA LYS A 84 26.09 -6.00 -8.05
C LYS A 84 26.46 -6.62 -9.39
N GLU A 85 27.21 -7.71 -9.37
CA GLU A 85 27.68 -8.42 -10.55
C GLU A 85 26.57 -9.25 -11.22
N SER A 86 25.43 -9.41 -10.54
CA SER A 86 24.31 -10.17 -11.06
C SER A 86 23.53 -9.40 -12.12
N ILE A 87 23.13 -10.11 -13.18
CA ILE A 87 22.17 -9.58 -14.18
C ILE A 87 20.83 -9.17 -13.56
N PHE A 88 20.51 -9.67 -12.36
CA PHE A 88 19.27 -9.36 -11.65
C PHE A 88 19.39 -8.15 -10.74
N TYR A 89 20.58 -7.56 -10.58
CA TYR A 89 20.87 -6.55 -9.58
C TYR A 89 19.94 -5.33 -9.67
N HIS A 90 19.96 -4.60 -10.79
CA HIS A 90 19.16 -3.36 -10.91
C HIS A 90 17.68 -3.61 -10.68
N LYS A 91 17.11 -4.63 -11.35
CA LYS A 91 15.70 -4.99 -11.18
C LYS A 91 15.38 -5.27 -9.71
N SER A 92 16.24 -6.02 -9.02
CA SER A 92 16.06 -6.34 -7.59
C SER A 92 16.08 -5.08 -6.73
N GLN A 93 17.07 -4.19 -6.91
CA GLN A 93 17.20 -2.99 -6.09
C GLN A 93 16.05 -1.99 -6.29
N PHE A 94 15.61 -1.78 -7.54
CA PHE A 94 14.45 -0.93 -7.82
C PHE A 94 13.16 -1.51 -7.20
N PHE A 95 12.91 -2.81 -7.35
CA PHE A 95 11.75 -3.45 -6.71
C PHE A 95 11.87 -3.48 -5.16
N ALA A 96 13.08 -3.56 -4.60
CA ALA A 96 13.29 -3.44 -3.16
C ALA A 96 12.92 -2.04 -2.65
N ALA A 97 13.36 -0.99 -3.36
CA ALA A 97 12.98 0.39 -3.04
C ALA A 97 11.45 0.58 -3.10
N TYR A 98 10.81 0.12 -4.16
CA TYR A 98 9.36 0.13 -4.30
C TYR A 98 8.64 -0.58 -3.14
N ASN A 99 9.10 -1.77 -2.77
CA ASN A 99 8.52 -2.54 -1.67
C ASN A 99 8.68 -1.85 -0.31
N TYR A 100 9.82 -1.20 -0.06
CA TYR A 100 10.01 -0.37 1.12
C TYR A 100 9.10 0.87 1.11
N ALA A 101 8.94 1.52 -0.04
CA ALA A 101 8.03 2.66 -0.19
C ALA A 101 6.57 2.25 0.09
N HIS A 102 6.15 1.08 -0.41
CA HIS A 102 4.81 0.55 -0.19
C HIS A 102 4.55 0.17 1.27
N THR A 103 5.59 -0.23 2.02
CA THR A 103 5.52 -0.49 3.47
C THR A 103 5.77 0.74 4.33
N LYS A 104 5.87 1.93 3.71
CA LYS A 104 6.16 3.23 4.35
C LYS A 104 7.54 3.32 5.01
N ASN A 105 8.46 2.42 4.68
CA ASN A 105 9.86 2.52 5.07
C ASN A 105 10.63 3.36 4.04
N TYR A 106 10.27 4.64 3.96
CA TYR A 106 10.78 5.56 2.95
C TYR A 106 12.29 5.83 3.09
N THR A 107 12.83 5.80 4.31
CA THR A 107 14.27 5.92 4.58
C THR A 107 15.04 4.80 3.88
N SER A 108 14.66 3.53 4.09
CA SER A 108 15.30 2.40 3.40
C SER A 108 15.09 2.46 1.90
N ALA A 109 13.89 2.85 1.43
CA ALA A 109 13.61 3.00 0.00
C ALA A 109 14.56 4.00 -0.67
N LYS A 110 14.69 5.21 -0.10
CA LYS A 110 15.61 6.25 -0.57
C LYS A 110 17.07 5.81 -0.49
N GLN A 111 17.47 5.13 0.59
CA GLN A 111 18.83 4.61 0.76
C GLN A 111 19.20 3.59 -0.31
N VAL A 112 18.32 2.62 -0.59
CA VAL A 112 18.52 1.63 -1.66
C VAL A 112 18.76 2.32 -2.99
N LEU A 113 17.88 3.25 -3.38
CA LEU A 113 18.00 3.98 -4.64
C LEU A 113 19.31 4.77 -4.77
N GLN A 114 19.78 5.39 -3.68
CA GLN A 114 21.02 6.18 -3.70
C GLN A 114 22.27 5.32 -3.89
N GLN A 115 22.23 4.05 -3.49
CA GLN A 115 23.36 3.12 -3.57
C GLN A 115 23.45 2.35 -4.89
N ILE A 116 22.44 2.45 -5.76
CA ILE A 116 22.45 1.80 -7.07
C ILE A 116 23.54 2.45 -7.94
N GLU A 117 24.48 1.65 -8.42
CA GLU A 117 25.41 2.03 -9.49
C GLU A 117 24.65 2.08 -10.82
N LEU A 118 24.81 3.13 -11.62
CA LEU A 118 23.91 3.39 -12.74
C LEU A 118 24.64 3.59 -14.05
N ASP A 119 23.99 3.15 -15.13
CA ASP A 119 24.17 3.72 -16.46
C ASP A 119 23.28 4.97 -16.65
N ASN A 120 23.51 5.72 -17.74
CA ASN A 120 22.76 6.96 -18.02
C ASN A 120 21.24 6.74 -18.17
N LYS A 121 20.76 5.52 -18.47
CA LYS A 121 19.34 5.24 -18.71
C LYS A 121 18.60 5.00 -17.40
N LEU A 122 19.21 4.26 -16.47
CA LEU A 122 18.61 3.94 -15.18
C LEU A 122 18.63 5.12 -14.21
N ASP A 123 19.43 6.15 -14.46
CA ASP A 123 19.43 7.35 -13.63
C ASP A 123 18.10 8.10 -13.66
N GLN A 124 17.45 8.23 -14.82
CA GLN A 124 16.12 8.83 -14.89
C GLN A 124 15.09 7.99 -14.11
N LEU A 125 15.18 6.67 -14.16
CA LEU A 125 14.29 5.81 -13.38
C LEU A 125 14.50 5.99 -11.87
N ARG A 126 15.76 6.07 -11.42
CA ARG A 126 16.11 6.37 -10.03
C ARG A 126 15.55 7.73 -9.60
N GLN A 127 15.76 8.77 -10.38
CA GLN A 127 15.25 10.11 -10.11
C GLN A 127 13.72 10.09 -9.98
N PHE A 128 13.05 9.45 -10.94
CA PHE A 128 11.60 9.31 -10.94
C PHE A 128 11.08 8.59 -9.70
N GLU A 129 11.58 7.41 -9.38
CA GLU A 129 11.12 6.66 -8.21
C GLU A 129 11.43 7.39 -6.90
N TYR A 130 12.63 7.98 -6.78
CA TYR A 130 13.00 8.79 -5.61
C TYR A 130 12.04 9.97 -5.42
N SER A 131 11.70 10.67 -6.51
CA SER A 131 10.75 11.78 -6.46
C SER A 131 9.37 11.31 -6.00
N GLY A 132 8.90 10.15 -6.47
CA GLY A 132 7.64 9.57 -5.99
C GLY A 132 7.69 9.21 -4.51
N ILE A 133 8.80 8.67 -4.02
CA ILE A 133 8.99 8.40 -2.59
C ILE A 133 9.01 9.70 -1.77
N ALA A 134 9.68 10.75 -2.24
CA ALA A 134 9.65 12.05 -1.58
C ALA A 134 8.22 12.62 -1.50
N LEU A 135 7.42 12.43 -2.55
CA LEU A 135 6.02 12.86 -2.57
C LEU A 135 5.14 12.05 -1.59
N LEU A 136 5.40 10.74 -1.43
CA LEU A 136 4.76 9.92 -0.39
C LEU A 136 5.05 10.44 1.01
N GLU A 137 6.26 10.91 1.27
CA GLU A 137 6.66 11.54 2.54
C GLU A 137 6.14 12.97 2.73
N ARG A 138 5.52 13.56 1.70
CA ARG A 138 5.19 15.00 1.65
C ARG A 138 6.43 15.90 1.75
N ASP A 139 7.58 15.38 1.34
CA ASP A 139 8.84 16.10 1.18
C ASP A 139 8.84 16.79 -0.20
N PHE A 140 8.14 17.93 -0.28
CA PHE A 140 7.96 18.67 -1.53
C PHE A 140 9.28 19.26 -2.05
N ASP A 141 10.18 19.67 -1.16
CA ASP A 141 11.51 20.15 -1.54
C ASP A 141 12.34 19.01 -2.13
N GLY A 142 12.33 17.84 -1.50
CA GLY A 142 12.98 16.64 -2.02
C GLY A 142 12.42 16.20 -3.37
N TYR A 143 11.11 16.30 -3.55
CA TYR A 143 10.44 16.07 -4.83
C TYR A 143 10.92 17.05 -5.91
N GLU A 144 10.86 18.37 -5.66
CA GLU A 144 11.28 19.38 -6.64
C GLU A 144 12.77 19.32 -6.99
N ASN A 145 13.60 18.86 -6.05
CA ASN A 145 15.03 18.66 -6.26
C ASN A 145 15.37 17.41 -7.10
N LYS A 146 14.49 16.40 -7.11
CA LYS A 146 14.75 15.10 -7.75
C LYS A 146 13.86 14.77 -8.94
N ARG A 147 12.75 15.50 -9.15
CA ARG A 147 11.90 15.33 -10.32
C ARG A 147 12.69 15.62 -11.60
N ILE A 148 12.34 14.90 -12.66
CA ILE A 148 12.96 15.07 -13.97
C ILE A 148 12.46 16.38 -14.57
N LYS A 149 13.39 17.31 -14.84
CA LYS A 149 13.11 18.61 -15.49
C LYS A 149 13.60 18.68 -16.95
N SER A 150 14.19 17.60 -17.44
CA SER A 150 14.77 17.53 -18.78
C SER A 150 13.69 17.38 -19.85
N ASP A 151 13.90 17.99 -21.02
CA ASP A 151 13.03 17.79 -22.20
C ASP A 151 13.24 16.39 -22.82
N ALA A 152 14.36 15.72 -22.53
CA ALA A 152 14.70 14.39 -23.04
C ALA A 152 14.33 13.29 -22.03
N ILE A 153 13.05 13.20 -21.68
CA ILE A 153 12.51 12.15 -20.80
C ILE A 153 12.48 10.82 -21.56
N LEU A 154 12.93 9.73 -20.91
CA LEU A 154 12.80 8.38 -21.46
C LEU A 154 11.33 8.11 -21.85
N PRO A 155 11.03 7.59 -23.06
CA PRO A 155 9.65 7.35 -23.49
C PRO A 155 8.84 6.49 -22.52
N ALA A 156 9.49 5.52 -21.87
CA ALA A 156 8.87 4.66 -20.86
C ALA A 156 8.46 5.37 -19.55
N LEU A 157 8.96 6.60 -19.33
CA LEU A 157 8.70 7.42 -18.14
C LEU A 157 7.80 8.64 -18.41
N GLN A 158 7.68 9.07 -19.67
CA GLN A 158 7.09 10.37 -20.01
C GLN A 158 5.68 10.58 -19.44
N THR A 159 4.79 9.60 -19.60
CA THR A 159 3.42 9.64 -19.06
C THR A 159 3.41 9.69 -17.54
N GLU A 160 4.23 8.85 -16.90
CA GLU A 160 4.23 8.70 -15.43
C GLU A 160 4.87 9.91 -14.74
N VAL A 161 5.86 10.55 -15.36
CA VAL A 161 6.41 11.84 -14.88
C VAL A 161 5.34 12.92 -14.89
N ALA A 162 4.60 13.08 -16.00
CA ALA A 162 3.52 14.06 -16.09
C ALA A 162 2.38 13.79 -15.09
N ASN A 163 2.04 12.52 -14.88
CA ASN A 163 1.07 12.12 -13.86
C ASN A 163 1.55 12.45 -12.45
N LEU A 164 2.82 12.21 -12.13
CA LEU A 164 3.39 12.51 -10.83
C LEU A 164 3.45 14.02 -10.55
N ASP A 165 3.77 14.84 -11.56
CA ASP A 165 3.68 16.31 -11.50
C ASP A 165 2.23 16.78 -11.25
N LYS A 166 1.25 16.15 -11.89
CA LYS A 166 -0.17 16.42 -11.63
C LYS A 166 -0.58 16.02 -10.20
N LEU A 167 -0.09 14.89 -9.69
CA LEU A 167 -0.34 14.48 -8.30
C LEU A 167 0.29 15.47 -7.31
N HIS A 168 1.54 15.88 -7.53
CA HIS A 168 2.22 16.88 -6.72
C HIS A 168 1.42 18.19 -6.63
N SER A 169 1.06 18.76 -7.79
CA SER A 169 0.25 19.98 -7.84
C SER A 169 -1.12 19.82 -7.17
N THR A 170 -1.76 18.65 -7.29
CA THR A 170 -3.03 18.36 -6.63
C THR A 170 -2.88 18.34 -5.10
N ILE A 171 -1.79 17.74 -4.60
CA ILE A 171 -1.51 17.68 -3.16
C ILE A 171 -1.18 19.06 -2.59
N VAL A 172 -0.29 19.81 -3.24
CA VAL A 172 0.15 21.13 -2.78
C VAL A 172 -0.99 22.15 -2.80
N ASN A 173 -1.82 22.13 -3.84
CA ASN A 173 -2.95 23.06 -3.96
C ASN A 173 -4.14 22.67 -3.07
N ARG A 174 -4.16 21.46 -2.49
CA ARG A 174 -5.24 21.04 -1.61
C ARG A 174 -5.11 21.72 -0.24
N LYS A 175 -6.13 22.50 0.11
CA LYS A 175 -6.33 22.97 1.49
C LYS A 175 -7.08 21.89 2.29
N PRO A 176 -6.51 21.34 3.36
CA PRO A 176 -7.21 20.36 4.20
C PRO A 176 -8.44 21.00 4.83
N LYS A 177 -9.53 20.25 4.88
CA LYS A 177 -10.79 20.71 5.46
C LYS A 177 -10.63 20.84 6.99
N LYS A 178 -11.18 21.91 7.58
CA LYS A 178 -11.01 22.21 9.01
C LYS A 178 -12.09 21.51 9.84
N MET A 179 -11.66 20.72 10.82
CA MET A 179 -12.54 19.93 11.69
C MET A 179 -13.49 20.79 12.54
N TRP A 180 -12.98 21.82 13.21
CA TRP A 180 -13.79 22.70 14.06
C TRP A 180 -14.86 23.46 13.27
N LEU A 181 -14.55 23.83 12.01
CA LEU A 181 -15.49 24.53 11.14
C LEU A 181 -16.68 23.63 10.81
N ALA A 182 -16.44 22.35 10.54
CA ALA A 182 -17.52 21.39 10.32
C ALA A 182 -18.40 21.21 11.56
N GLY A 183 -17.80 21.17 12.75
CA GLY A 183 -18.55 21.13 14.00
C GLY A 183 -19.45 22.36 14.17
N LEU A 184 -18.89 23.57 13.96
CA LEU A 184 -19.63 24.82 14.04
C LEU A 184 -20.78 24.90 13.02
N MET A 185 -20.50 24.54 11.77
CA MET A 185 -21.51 24.46 10.72
C MET A 185 -22.65 23.54 11.15
N SER A 186 -22.34 22.33 11.62
CA SER A 186 -23.34 21.35 12.06
C SER A 186 -24.08 21.72 13.35
N ALA A 187 -23.52 22.59 14.18
CA ALA A 187 -24.22 23.15 15.33
C ALA A 187 -25.29 24.16 14.90
N ILE A 188 -24.99 24.99 13.89
CA ILE A 188 -25.95 25.99 13.36
C ILE A 188 -26.99 25.29 12.49
N VAL A 189 -26.56 24.49 11.52
CA VAL A 189 -27.41 23.76 10.58
C VAL A 189 -27.03 22.28 10.64
N PRO A 190 -27.84 21.42 11.28
CA PRO A 190 -27.57 19.99 11.37
C PRO A 190 -27.23 19.37 10.00
N GLY A 191 -26.19 18.56 9.95
CA GLY A 191 -25.72 17.90 8.73
C GLY A 191 -24.79 18.73 7.82
N SER A 192 -24.75 20.05 7.96
CA SER A 192 -23.98 20.92 7.04
C SER A 192 -22.46 20.70 7.12
N GLY A 193 -21.91 20.32 8.27
CA GLY A 193 -20.51 19.94 8.41
C GLY A 193 -20.15 18.63 7.68
N LYS A 194 -21.10 17.68 7.57
CA LYS A 194 -20.92 16.45 6.76
C LYS A 194 -20.98 16.75 5.27
N ILE A 195 -21.86 17.67 4.85
CA ILE A 195 -21.89 18.16 3.47
C ILE A 195 -20.57 18.87 3.13
N TYR A 196 -20.06 19.70 4.05
CA TYR A 196 -18.73 20.31 3.91
C TYR A 196 -17.62 19.24 3.78
N ALA A 197 -17.70 18.14 4.53
CA ALA A 197 -16.81 16.99 4.37
C ALA A 197 -16.97 16.25 3.03
N GLY A 198 -18.00 16.53 2.23
CA GLY A 198 -18.31 15.84 0.97
C GLY A 198 -19.20 14.61 1.14
N LYS A 199 -19.70 14.35 2.35
CA LYS A 199 -20.60 13.25 2.67
C LYS A 199 -22.06 13.74 2.69
N THR A 200 -22.54 14.19 1.52
CA THR A 200 -23.83 14.88 1.39
C THR A 200 -25.02 14.04 1.87
N GLY A 201 -25.06 12.75 1.53
CA GLY A 201 -26.14 11.84 1.95
C GLY A 201 -26.23 11.71 3.48
N GLU A 202 -25.10 11.55 4.16
CA GLU A 202 -25.05 11.51 5.64
C GLU A 202 -25.46 12.84 6.27
N GLY A 203 -25.12 13.96 5.62
CA GLY A 203 -25.53 15.30 6.03
C GLY A 203 -27.05 15.46 6.01
N ILE A 204 -27.70 15.13 4.88
CA ILE A 204 -29.16 15.21 4.73
C ILE A 204 -29.86 14.30 5.76
N ALA A 205 -29.37 13.07 5.94
CA ALA A 205 -29.93 12.14 6.93
C ALA A 205 -29.85 12.72 8.36
N SER A 206 -28.71 13.34 8.71
CA SER A 206 -28.53 13.97 10.03
C SER A 206 -29.47 15.15 10.23
N MET A 207 -29.67 15.96 9.18
CA MET A 207 -30.62 17.07 9.20
C MET A 207 -32.04 16.59 9.47
N LEU A 208 -32.51 15.57 8.73
CA LEU A 208 -33.86 15.01 8.90
C LEU A 208 -34.05 14.43 10.31
N MET A 209 -33.05 13.70 10.82
CA MET A 209 -33.14 13.07 12.13
C MET A 209 -33.21 14.09 13.26
N VAL A 210 -32.33 15.09 13.24
CA VAL A 210 -32.29 16.15 14.26
C VAL A 210 -33.53 17.04 14.17
N THR A 211 -33.97 17.39 12.96
CA THR A 211 -35.15 18.23 12.76
C THR A 211 -36.42 17.53 13.20
N SER A 212 -36.62 16.26 12.82
CA SER A 212 -37.82 15.51 13.21
C SER A 212 -37.91 15.32 14.73
N THR A 213 -36.83 14.88 15.37
CA THR A 213 -36.81 14.72 16.84
C THR A 213 -36.92 16.05 17.57
N GLY A 214 -36.37 17.13 17.01
CA GLY A 214 -36.51 18.49 17.53
C GLY A 214 -37.95 19.00 17.45
N LEU A 215 -38.64 18.80 16.32
CA LEU A 215 -40.05 19.16 16.14
C LEU A 215 -40.95 18.40 17.12
N VAL A 216 -40.74 17.08 17.27
CA VAL A 216 -41.49 16.25 18.24
C VAL A 216 -41.24 16.73 19.67
N THR A 217 -39.99 17.03 20.02
CA THR A 217 -39.63 17.56 21.36
C THR A 217 -40.32 18.90 21.62
N TRP A 218 -40.28 19.82 20.65
CA TRP A 218 -40.90 21.14 20.74
C TRP A 218 -42.42 21.05 20.93
N GLU A 219 -43.09 20.19 20.16
CA GLU A 219 -44.53 20.00 20.28
C GLU A 219 -44.92 19.45 21.66
N ASN A 220 -44.19 18.44 22.17
CA ASN A 220 -44.43 17.89 23.50
C ASN A 220 -44.17 18.94 24.59
N HIS A 221 -43.08 19.71 24.47
CA HIS A 221 -42.78 20.80 25.39
C HIS A 221 -43.90 21.86 25.43
N ARG A 222 -44.38 22.29 24.25
CA ARG A 222 -45.44 23.30 24.12
C ARG A 222 -46.79 22.82 24.68
N LYS A 223 -47.17 21.56 24.43
CA LYS A 223 -48.48 21.01 24.82
C LYS A 223 -48.52 20.47 26.24
N LEU A 224 -47.44 19.87 26.74
CA LEU A 224 -47.42 19.08 27.98
C LEU A 224 -46.47 19.66 29.05
N GLY A 225 -45.63 20.63 28.71
CA GLY A 225 -44.64 21.22 29.61
C GLY A 225 -43.35 20.42 29.75
N LEU A 226 -42.36 21.01 30.43
CA LEU A 226 -41.00 20.44 30.60
C LEU A 226 -40.95 19.20 31.51
N LYS A 227 -41.84 19.13 32.51
CA LYS A 227 -41.85 18.04 33.50
C LYS A 227 -42.54 16.78 32.98
N ASN A 228 -43.14 16.81 31.78
CA ASN A 228 -43.81 15.65 31.22
C ASN A 228 -42.79 14.61 30.74
N PHE A 229 -43.06 13.33 31.03
CA PHE A 229 -42.21 12.22 30.62
C PHE A 229 -41.93 12.20 29.11
N LYS A 230 -42.93 12.49 28.25
CA LYS A 230 -42.75 12.49 26.79
C LYS A 230 -41.77 13.57 26.34
N THR A 231 -41.84 14.76 26.93
CA THR A 231 -40.91 15.87 26.65
C THR A 231 -39.48 15.48 27.02
N ILE A 232 -39.29 14.88 28.19
CA ILE A 232 -37.97 14.43 28.66
C ILE A 232 -37.42 13.33 27.75
N LEU A 233 -38.25 12.34 27.39
CA LEU A 233 -37.85 11.24 26.51
C LEU A 233 -37.40 11.73 25.14
N PHE A 234 -38.25 12.46 24.43
CA PHE A 234 -37.91 12.96 23.09
C PHE A 234 -36.81 14.02 23.12
N GLY A 235 -36.77 14.86 24.16
CA GLY A 235 -35.68 15.83 24.35
C GLY A 235 -34.33 15.16 24.59
N SER A 236 -34.30 14.04 25.32
CA SER A 236 -33.08 13.24 25.48
C SER A 236 -32.63 12.65 24.15
N ILE A 237 -33.57 12.08 23.38
CA ILE A 237 -33.30 11.54 22.05
C ILE A 237 -32.77 12.63 21.10
N PHE A 238 -33.44 13.79 21.04
CA PHE A 238 -32.99 14.94 20.28
C PHE A 238 -31.58 15.38 20.66
N THR A 239 -31.30 15.48 21.96
CA THR A 239 -29.98 15.88 22.48
C THR A 239 -28.89 14.92 22.02
N VAL A 240 -29.13 13.61 22.13
CA VAL A 240 -28.20 12.58 21.66
C VAL A 240 -27.93 12.72 20.16
N PHE A 241 -28.97 12.85 19.34
CA PHE A 241 -28.80 13.01 17.89
C PHE A 241 -28.14 14.34 17.50
N TYR A 242 -28.44 15.42 18.20
CA TYR A 242 -27.87 16.74 17.95
C TYR A 242 -26.37 16.76 18.25
N VAL A 243 -25.97 16.28 19.43
CA VAL A 243 -24.53 16.18 19.82
C VAL A 243 -23.80 15.19 18.91
N GLY A 244 -24.41 14.03 18.63
CA GLY A 244 -23.87 13.04 17.71
C GLY A 244 -23.67 13.57 16.29
N ASN A 245 -24.57 14.44 15.81
CA ASN A 245 -24.42 15.12 14.52
C ASN A 245 -23.19 16.04 14.49
N ILE A 246 -22.96 16.84 15.54
CA ILE A 246 -21.80 17.75 15.62
C ILE A 246 -20.50 16.93 15.65
N TYR A 247 -20.41 15.95 16.56
CA TYR A 247 -19.23 15.07 16.67
C TYR A 247 -18.98 14.30 15.37
N GLY A 248 -20.03 13.72 14.78
CA GLY A 248 -19.94 12.99 13.52
C GLY A 248 -19.44 13.88 12.38
N SER A 249 -19.81 15.15 12.35
CA SER A 249 -19.36 16.10 11.31
C SER A 249 -17.88 16.43 11.41
N VAL A 250 -17.37 16.59 12.63
CA VAL A 250 -15.94 16.74 12.91
C VAL A 250 -15.17 15.52 12.41
N PHE A 251 -15.69 14.32 12.69
CA PHE A 251 -15.07 13.06 12.27
C PHE A 251 -15.13 12.85 10.75
N SER A 252 -16.24 13.19 10.08
CA SER A 252 -16.35 13.09 8.62
C SER A 252 -15.28 13.91 7.89
N VAL A 253 -14.90 15.08 8.42
CA VAL A 253 -13.79 15.86 7.86
C VAL A 253 -12.45 15.15 8.01
N LYS A 254 -12.19 14.53 9.16
CA LYS A 254 -10.98 13.72 9.38
C LYS A 254 -10.90 12.60 8.35
N ILE A 255 -11.98 11.82 8.20
CA ILE A 255 -12.08 10.76 7.19
C ILE A 255 -11.82 11.33 5.79
N SER A 256 -12.47 12.43 5.40
CA SER A 256 -12.28 13.02 4.06
C SER A 256 -10.83 13.47 3.80
N ASN A 257 -10.14 13.96 4.82
CA ASN A 257 -8.74 14.34 4.73
C ASN A 257 -7.84 13.10 4.55
N GLU A 258 -8.09 12.05 5.34
CA GLU A 258 -7.38 10.76 5.29
C GLU A 258 -7.63 10.00 3.98
N GLU A 259 -8.88 9.91 3.52
CA GLU A 259 -9.28 9.27 2.25
C GLU A 259 -8.51 9.85 1.08
N PHE A 260 -8.45 11.18 0.97
CA PHE A 260 -7.66 11.81 -0.09
C PHE A 260 -6.17 11.51 0.04
N ASN A 261 -5.59 11.58 1.25
CA ASN A 261 -4.16 11.32 1.41
C ASN A 261 -3.85 9.88 1.00
N HIS A 262 -4.68 8.94 1.42
CA HIS A 262 -4.59 7.54 1.04
C HIS A 262 -4.74 7.36 -0.48
N GLU A 263 -5.72 7.99 -1.11
CA GLU A 263 -5.92 7.94 -2.56
C GLU A 263 -4.70 8.48 -3.32
N MET A 264 -4.13 9.59 -2.86
CA MET A 264 -2.92 10.16 -3.47
C MET A 264 -1.74 9.21 -3.30
N ASP A 265 -1.53 8.64 -2.10
CA ASP A 265 -0.45 7.69 -1.86
C ASP A 265 -0.56 6.45 -2.75
N GLN A 266 -1.76 5.90 -2.90
CA GLN A 266 -2.01 4.75 -3.78
C GLN A 266 -1.73 5.09 -5.25
N LYS A 267 -2.16 6.28 -5.71
CA LYS A 267 -1.85 6.74 -7.06
C LYS A 267 -0.35 6.91 -7.26
N ILE A 268 0.37 7.49 -6.31
CA ILE A 268 1.83 7.65 -6.40
C ILE A 268 2.51 6.29 -6.49
N LEU A 269 2.19 5.35 -5.57
CA LEU A 269 2.72 3.99 -5.58
C LEU A 269 2.46 3.29 -6.92
N PHE A 270 1.26 3.43 -7.48
CA PHE A 270 0.92 2.88 -8.78
C PHE A 270 1.77 3.48 -9.91
N ASN A 271 1.93 4.80 -9.94
CA ASN A 271 2.70 5.50 -10.97
C ASN A 271 4.20 5.15 -10.91
N ILE A 272 4.78 5.02 -9.72
CA ILE A 272 6.20 4.62 -9.61
C ILE A 272 6.44 3.16 -10.03
N HIS A 273 5.43 2.29 -9.90
CA HIS A 273 5.56 0.88 -10.26
C HIS A 273 5.49 0.62 -11.77
N ILE A 274 4.72 1.41 -12.53
CA ILE A 274 4.52 1.17 -13.98
C ILE A 274 5.86 1.13 -14.73
N PRO A 275 6.77 2.11 -14.59
CA PRO A 275 8.03 2.10 -15.32
C PRO A 275 8.95 0.94 -14.94
N LEU A 276 8.90 0.47 -13.70
CA LEU A 276 9.64 -0.72 -13.28
C LEU A 276 9.25 -1.93 -14.13
N ARG A 277 7.95 -2.08 -14.41
CA ARG A 277 7.48 -3.16 -15.28
C ARG A 277 7.86 -2.95 -16.74
N ASN A 278 7.81 -1.73 -17.25
CA ASN A 278 8.09 -1.43 -18.66
C ASN A 278 9.58 -1.45 -19.01
N ILE A 279 10.46 -1.19 -18.04
CA ILE A 279 11.92 -1.14 -18.26
C ILE A 279 12.55 -2.52 -18.04
N PHE A 280 12.00 -3.33 -17.12
CA PHE A 280 12.59 -4.61 -16.72
C PHE A 280 11.81 -5.87 -17.17
N ASN A 281 10.68 -5.73 -17.87
CA ASN A 281 10.00 -6.83 -18.55
C ASN A 281 9.82 -6.50 -20.03
#